data_AF-A0A7K2E7B2-F1
#
_entry.id   AF-A0A7K2E7B2-F1
#
_cell.length_a   1.000
_cell.length_b   1.000
_cell.length_c   1.000
_cell.angle_alpha   90.00
_cell.angle_beta   90.00
_cell.angle_gamma   90.00
#
_symmetry.space_group_name_H-M   'P 1'
#
loop_
_entity.id
_entity.type
_entity.pdbx_description
1 polymer ?
#
loop_
_entity_poly.entity_id
_entity_poly.type
_entity_poly.pdbx_seq_one_letter_code
_entity_poly.pdbx_strand_id
1 'polypeptide(L)'
;MGRVARLSAGPLRRWNERRSAKSTPERRPGVTVGHRDLVAVPVPHARLLWHGLAVRAQDRAQGRRNTYHIYMDVIVEGVTDRGPWECGLEFYYANEESFYCRPLRLGSGRAPERMPIPPEAAAVRFAYLPPMSGLAATETRLDHGAVNVRVGEGRTAEILRNLCYRVREDRPDDWAKLVERIESLFGVTLNDPRYIVDRGEIEMKYVEGGAELDISSAGRGLQQTMLLMSYMYANSGAVLLLDEPDAHLETLRQRQTYQLITDAARDSSSQIIAASHSEVVLNEAAGRDTVVAFVGTPHRIDDRASQVLKSLNEIGFDHYLQAEQQGWVLYLVGSTDLFVLRAMALRLGHESAVEALQRPFVAASHRVVEIEVGDRVHR
;
A
#
# COMPACT_ATOMS: atom_id res chain seq x y z
N MET A 1 3.04 2.00 -6.89
CA MET A 1 1.96 2.93 -6.51
C MET A 1 2.12 3.50 -5.09
N GLY A 2 2.50 2.69 -4.09
CA GLY A 2 2.63 3.13 -2.69
C GLY A 2 3.46 4.40 -2.48
N ARG A 3 4.64 4.55 -3.09
CA ARG A 3 5.43 5.79 -2.98
C ARG A 3 4.74 7.01 -3.59
N VAL A 4 4.07 6.88 -4.73
CA VAL A 4 3.39 8.00 -5.43
C VAL A 4 2.15 8.47 -4.65
N ALA A 5 1.33 7.54 -4.15
CA ALA A 5 0.18 7.86 -3.30
C ALA A 5 0.59 8.48 -1.95
N ARG A 6 1.68 7.97 -1.35
CA ARG A 6 2.27 8.58 -0.14
C ARG A 6 2.88 9.96 -0.42
N LEU A 7 3.40 10.19 -1.63
CA LEU A 7 3.96 11.46 -2.07
C LEU A 7 2.91 12.51 -2.47
N SER A 8 1.66 12.14 -2.76
CA SER A 8 0.59 13.11 -3.07
C SER A 8 -0.16 13.58 -1.81
N ALA A 9 -0.42 12.68 -0.86
CA ALA A 9 -1.22 12.98 0.33
C ALA A 9 -0.60 14.02 1.27
N GLY A 10 0.70 13.88 1.60
CA GLY A 10 1.41 14.79 2.51
C GLY A 10 1.50 16.23 1.97
N PRO A 11 1.98 16.42 0.73
CA PRO A 11 2.05 17.73 0.09
C PRO A 11 0.69 18.41 -0.15
N LEU A 12 -0.37 17.65 -0.49
CA LEU A 12 -1.72 18.22 -0.65
C LEU A 12 -2.26 18.77 0.67
N ARG A 13 -2.05 18.06 1.78
CA ARG A 13 -2.40 18.54 3.12
C ARG A 13 -1.63 19.82 3.47
N ARG A 14 -0.31 19.83 3.28
CA ARG A 14 0.56 21.01 3.50
C ARG A 14 0.13 22.20 2.64
N TRP A 15 -0.27 21.94 1.40
CA TRP A 15 -0.81 22.96 0.50
C TRP A 15 -2.07 23.60 1.08
N ASN A 16 -3.03 22.79 1.53
CA ASN A 16 -4.28 23.27 2.10
C ASN A 16 -4.07 24.05 3.41
N GLU A 17 -3.22 23.56 4.31
CA GLU A 17 -2.87 24.22 5.58
C GLU A 17 -2.25 25.62 5.36
N ARG A 18 -1.42 25.80 4.32
CA ARG A 18 -0.82 27.11 4.01
C ARG A 18 -1.76 28.03 3.26
N ARG A 19 -2.76 27.51 2.53
CA ARG A 19 -3.75 28.33 1.82
C ARG A 19 -4.89 28.81 2.71
N SER A 20 -5.30 28.02 3.70
CA SER A 20 -6.30 28.44 4.70
C SER A 20 -5.82 29.59 5.60
N ALA A 21 -4.50 29.79 5.70
CA ALA A 21 -3.85 30.83 6.52
C ALA A 21 -3.66 32.21 5.84
N LYS A 22 -4.27 32.48 4.66
CA LYS A 22 -4.21 33.72 3.83
C LYS A 22 -2.95 34.00 2.98
N SER A 23 -3.26 34.48 1.75
CA SER A 23 -2.49 35.21 0.73
C SER A 23 -1.08 34.72 0.36
N THR A 24 -0.99 33.74 -0.55
CA THR A 24 0.21 33.58 -1.39
C THR A 24 0.06 34.46 -2.64
N PRO A 25 1.06 35.29 -3.00
CA PRO A 25 0.96 36.15 -4.18
C PRO A 25 0.78 35.33 -5.46
N GLU A 26 -0.13 35.76 -6.33
CA GLU A 26 -0.49 35.12 -7.63
C GLU A 26 0.73 34.75 -8.49
N ARG A 27 1.85 35.45 -8.33
CA ARG A 27 3.07 35.26 -9.13
C ARG A 27 3.95 34.07 -8.74
N ARG A 28 3.76 33.45 -7.56
CA ARG A 28 4.58 32.29 -7.12
C ARG A 28 3.75 31.30 -6.29
N PRO A 29 2.92 30.46 -6.94
CA PRO A 29 2.02 29.53 -6.27
C PRO A 29 2.76 28.27 -5.77
N GLY A 30 4.01 28.37 -5.31
CA GLY A 30 4.78 27.21 -4.86
C GLY A 30 4.83 27.10 -3.35
N VAL A 31 4.41 25.95 -2.81
CA VAL A 31 4.60 25.60 -1.41
C VAL A 31 5.88 24.81 -1.26
N THR A 32 6.81 25.30 -0.43
CA THR A 32 7.98 24.52 -0.02
C THR A 32 7.55 23.42 0.95
N VAL A 33 7.82 22.18 0.58
CA VAL A 33 7.59 20.98 1.41
C VAL A 33 8.94 20.45 1.86
N GLY A 34 9.13 20.29 3.16
CA GLY A 34 10.34 19.70 3.73
C GLY A 34 10.30 18.18 3.62
N HIS A 35 11.46 17.54 3.51
CA HIS A 35 11.56 16.08 3.49
C HIS A 35 10.99 15.43 4.77
N ARG A 36 11.13 16.12 5.92
CA ARG A 36 10.56 15.70 7.21
C ARG A 36 9.04 15.85 7.30
N ASP A 37 8.43 16.61 6.39
CA ASP A 37 6.97 16.72 6.31
C ASP A 37 6.35 15.47 5.65
N LEU A 38 7.16 14.66 4.95
CA LEU A 38 6.73 13.41 4.31
C LEU A 38 6.69 12.26 5.31
N VAL A 39 5.73 12.34 6.23
CA VAL A 39 5.59 11.37 7.32
C VAL A 39 5.39 9.94 6.79
N ALA A 40 4.76 9.75 5.63
CA ALA A 40 4.55 8.43 5.04
C ALA A 40 5.72 7.92 4.16
N VAL A 41 6.71 8.77 3.86
CA VAL A 41 7.91 8.43 3.08
C VAL A 41 9.13 9.10 3.72
N PRO A 42 9.62 8.60 4.87
CA PRO A 42 10.80 9.18 5.49
C PRO A 42 12.01 8.95 4.58
N VAL A 43 12.60 10.04 4.12
CA VAL A 43 13.85 10.03 3.36
C VAL A 43 14.87 10.94 4.03
N PRO A 44 16.16 10.55 4.11
CA PRO A 44 17.21 11.40 4.66
C PRO A 44 17.34 12.77 3.97
N HIS A 45 17.10 12.83 2.66
CA HIS A 45 17.10 14.07 1.88
C HIS A 45 16.19 13.96 0.66
N ALA A 46 15.59 15.08 0.25
CA ALA A 46 14.57 15.19 -0.80
C ALA A 46 15.02 14.63 -2.17
N ARG A 47 16.33 14.61 -2.46
CA ARG A 47 16.87 14.10 -3.72
C ARG A 47 16.55 12.61 -3.98
N LEU A 48 16.33 11.83 -2.91
CA LEU A 48 15.98 10.40 -3.00
C LEU A 48 14.59 10.15 -3.59
N LEU A 49 13.77 11.20 -3.74
CA LEU A 49 12.45 11.10 -4.35
C LEU A 49 12.52 11.08 -5.89
N TRP A 50 13.64 11.49 -6.50
CA TRP A 50 13.82 11.52 -7.94
C TRP A 50 14.46 10.24 -8.47
N HIS A 51 13.93 9.75 -9.59
CA HIS A 51 14.49 8.59 -10.29
C HIS A 51 15.97 8.84 -10.65
N GLY A 52 16.84 7.90 -10.29
CA GLY A 52 18.29 8.02 -10.51
C GLY A 52 18.95 9.23 -9.83
N LEU A 53 18.31 9.84 -8.81
CA LEU A 53 18.76 11.08 -8.15
C LEU A 53 18.91 12.28 -9.12
N ALA A 54 18.30 12.18 -10.30
CA ALA A 54 18.36 13.17 -11.34
C ALA A 54 17.30 14.25 -11.09
N VAL A 55 17.75 15.44 -10.71
CA VAL A 55 16.88 16.58 -10.38
C VAL A 55 16.94 17.71 -11.41
N ARG A 56 17.93 17.65 -12.30
CA ARG A 56 18.15 18.61 -13.37
C ARG A 56 18.57 17.87 -14.62
N ALA A 57 18.08 18.31 -15.76
CA ALA A 57 18.52 17.88 -17.06
C ALA A 57 19.22 19.04 -17.78
N GLN A 58 20.13 18.70 -18.69
CA GLN A 58 20.87 19.66 -19.51
C GLN A 58 20.49 19.45 -20.96
N ASP A 59 20.21 20.54 -21.65
CA ASP A 59 20.05 20.54 -23.11
C ASP A 59 21.11 21.46 -23.73
N ARG A 60 21.64 21.01 -24.88
CA ARG A 60 22.56 21.74 -25.74
C ARG A 60 21.82 22.17 -27.00
N ALA A 61 20.85 23.04 -26.85
CA ALA A 61 20.26 23.75 -27.99
C ALA A 61 21.11 25.00 -28.32
N GLN A 62 21.58 25.12 -29.57
CA GLN A 62 22.28 26.31 -30.10
C GLN A 62 23.52 26.79 -29.30
N GLY A 63 24.37 25.86 -28.83
CA GLY A 63 25.66 26.23 -28.22
C GLY A 63 25.59 26.86 -26.82
N ARG A 64 24.39 27.07 -26.25
CA ARG A 64 24.20 27.48 -24.85
C ARG A 64 23.76 26.29 -24.01
N ARG A 65 24.46 26.07 -22.89
CA ARG A 65 24.07 25.08 -21.87
C ARG A 65 22.86 25.61 -21.09
N ASN A 66 21.67 25.10 -21.41
CA ASN A 66 20.48 25.35 -20.59
C ASN A 66 20.28 24.19 -19.62
N THR A 67 20.13 24.52 -18.34
CA THR A 67 19.79 23.55 -17.29
C THR A 67 18.35 23.79 -16.87
N TYR A 68 17.53 22.74 -16.87
CA TYR A 68 16.13 22.79 -16.45
C TYR A 68 15.88 21.77 -15.35
N HIS A 69 14.86 22.04 -14.54
CA HIS A 69 14.42 21.13 -13.48
C HIS A 69 13.75 19.91 -14.08
N ILE A 70 13.95 18.75 -13.46
CA ILE A 70 13.16 17.55 -13.74
C ILE A 70 11.92 17.62 -12.85
N TYR A 71 10.76 17.74 -13.48
CA TYR A 71 9.47 17.80 -12.82
C TYR A 71 8.91 16.40 -12.62
N MET A 72 8.26 16.19 -11.48
CA MET A 72 7.41 15.03 -11.23
C MET A 72 5.97 15.52 -11.23
N ASP A 73 5.17 15.02 -12.16
CA ASP A 73 3.77 15.38 -12.31
C ASP A 73 2.92 14.22 -11.82
N VAL A 74 1.98 14.50 -10.91
CA VAL A 74 1.09 13.49 -10.31
C VAL A 74 -0.33 14.00 -10.46
N ILE A 75 -1.16 13.21 -11.14
CA ILE A 75 -2.60 13.44 -11.23
C ILE A 75 -3.28 12.44 -10.29
N VAL A 76 -4.18 12.95 -9.47
CA VAL A 76 -5.03 12.16 -8.59
C VAL A 76 -6.47 12.40 -8.96
N GLU A 77 -7.20 11.33 -9.19
CA GLU A 77 -8.63 11.35 -9.49
C GLU A 77 -9.40 10.67 -8.36
N GLY A 78 -10.62 11.12 -8.12
CA GLY A 78 -11.50 10.51 -7.15
C GLY A 78 -12.96 10.88 -7.38
N VAL A 79 -13.85 10.22 -6.65
CA VAL A 79 -15.29 10.49 -6.68
C VAL A 79 -15.75 10.71 -5.25
N THR A 80 -16.55 11.75 -5.04
CA THR A 80 -17.24 12.01 -3.77
C THR A 80 -18.74 12.09 -4.02
N ASP A 81 -19.54 12.24 -2.97
CA ASP A 81 -20.99 12.47 -3.08
C ASP A 81 -21.35 13.71 -3.91
N ARG A 82 -20.39 14.64 -4.13
CA ARG A 82 -20.56 15.85 -4.94
C ARG A 82 -20.18 15.66 -6.41
N GLY A 83 -19.68 14.48 -6.79
CA GLY A 83 -19.25 14.15 -8.14
C GLY A 83 -17.76 13.80 -8.25
N PRO A 84 -17.29 13.53 -9.48
CA PRO A 84 -15.89 13.25 -9.78
C PRO A 84 -15.04 14.51 -9.62
N TRP A 85 -13.79 14.32 -9.19
CA TRP A 85 -12.79 15.38 -9.07
C TRP A 85 -11.44 14.88 -9.57
N GLU A 86 -10.63 15.82 -10.06
CA GLU A 86 -9.27 15.57 -10.52
C GLU A 86 -8.37 16.66 -9.91
N CYS A 87 -7.17 16.27 -9.45
CA CYS A 87 -6.20 17.17 -8.86
C CYS A 87 -4.79 16.81 -9.34
N GLY A 88 -4.21 17.69 -10.15
CA GLY A 88 -2.83 17.60 -10.59
C GLY A 88 -1.88 18.39 -9.70
N LEU A 89 -0.78 17.76 -9.29
CA LEU A 89 0.35 18.38 -8.59
C LEU A 89 1.65 18.21 -9.38
N GLU A 90 2.42 19.29 -9.43
CA GLU A 90 3.76 19.38 -10.01
C GLU A 90 4.78 19.54 -8.88
N PHE A 91 5.82 18.71 -8.89
CA PHE A 91 6.91 18.75 -7.92
C PHE A 91 8.24 19.00 -8.62
N TYR A 92 9.08 19.85 -8.02
CA TYR A 92 10.47 20.01 -8.47
C TYR A 92 11.42 20.26 -7.30
N TYR A 93 12.63 19.74 -7.44
CA TYR A 93 13.66 19.78 -6.41
C TYR A 93 14.14 21.21 -6.12
N ALA A 94 14.24 21.55 -4.82
CA ALA A 94 14.82 22.80 -4.35
C ALA A 94 16.25 22.58 -3.83
N ASN A 95 16.39 21.78 -2.78
CA ASN A 95 17.64 21.45 -2.09
C ASN A 95 17.50 20.13 -1.32
N GLU A 96 18.52 19.73 -0.56
CA GLU A 96 18.53 18.44 0.14
C GLU A 96 17.40 18.32 1.17
N GLU A 97 16.99 19.43 1.77
CA GLU A 97 15.97 19.45 2.81
C GLU A 97 14.54 19.58 2.26
N SER A 98 14.37 20.05 1.01
CA SER A 98 13.05 20.48 0.53
C SER A 98 12.86 20.42 -0.98
N PHE A 99 11.60 20.38 -1.38
CA PHE A 99 11.15 20.51 -2.76
C PHE A 99 9.93 21.41 -2.82
N TYR A 100 9.61 21.89 -4.03
CA TYR A 100 8.44 22.73 -4.25
C TYR A 100 7.29 21.89 -4.79
N CYS A 101 6.09 22.15 -4.25
CA CYS A 101 4.82 21.61 -4.71
C CYS A 101 3.98 22.75 -5.30
N ARG A 102 3.41 22.53 -6.49
CA ARG A 102 2.54 23.46 -7.21
C ARG A 102 1.36 22.70 -7.83
N PRO A 103 0.25 23.36 -8.15
CA PRO A 103 -0.74 22.76 -9.03
C PRO A 103 -0.12 22.44 -10.39
N LEU A 104 -0.65 21.44 -11.09
CA LEU A 104 -0.13 20.99 -12.37
C LEU A 104 -0.26 22.08 -13.45
N ARG A 105 0.77 22.23 -14.28
CA ARG A 105 0.77 23.12 -15.46
C ARG A 105 -0.08 22.56 -16.59
N LEU A 106 -0.91 23.39 -17.21
CA LEU A 106 -1.76 23.04 -18.36
C LEU A 106 -1.13 23.44 -19.71
N GLY A 107 0.07 24.04 -19.71
CA GLY A 107 0.75 24.46 -20.94
C GLY A 107 2.26 24.64 -20.77
N SER A 108 2.95 24.96 -21.87
CA SER A 108 4.42 25.05 -21.97
C SER A 108 5.00 26.47 -21.94
N GLY A 109 4.18 27.48 -21.61
CA GLY A 109 4.60 28.90 -21.56
C GLY A 109 5.42 29.28 -20.31
N ARG A 110 5.93 30.53 -20.25
CA ARG A 110 6.65 31.07 -19.08
C ARG A 110 5.79 31.22 -17.82
N ALA A 111 4.48 31.42 -18.00
CA ALA A 111 3.49 31.46 -16.94
C ALA A 111 2.28 30.61 -17.38
N PRO A 112 2.38 29.27 -17.36
CA PRO A 112 1.29 28.43 -17.81
C PRO A 112 0.09 28.54 -16.89
N GLU A 113 -1.10 28.42 -17.47
CA GLU A 113 -2.31 28.16 -16.69
C GLU A 113 -2.11 26.90 -15.82
N ARG A 114 -2.76 26.89 -14.67
CA ARG A 114 -2.56 25.89 -13.62
C ARG A 114 -3.89 25.24 -13.30
N MET A 115 -3.86 23.93 -13.13
CA MET A 115 -5.05 23.18 -12.73
C MET A 115 -5.57 23.70 -11.37
N PRO A 116 -6.89 23.96 -11.23
CA PRO A 116 -7.45 24.28 -9.93
C PRO A 116 -7.36 23.07 -9.01
N ILE A 117 -7.15 23.30 -7.71
CA ILE A 117 -7.24 22.24 -6.70
C ILE A 117 -8.68 22.25 -6.18
N PRO A 118 -9.48 21.21 -6.45
CA PRO A 118 -10.87 21.16 -6.03
C PRO A 118 -10.97 21.08 -4.50
N PRO A 119 -11.94 21.78 -3.86
CA PRO A 119 -12.19 21.65 -2.43
C PRO A 119 -12.42 20.21 -1.97
N GLU A 120 -12.99 19.38 -2.84
CA GLU A 120 -13.24 17.95 -2.63
C GLU A 120 -11.94 17.19 -2.33
N ALA A 121 -10.87 17.45 -3.09
CA ALA A 121 -9.56 16.84 -2.86
C ALA A 121 -8.96 17.23 -1.50
N ALA A 122 -9.30 18.43 -1.00
CA ALA A 122 -8.83 18.89 0.30
C ALA A 122 -9.50 18.20 1.49
N ALA A 123 -10.71 17.66 1.29
CA ALA A 123 -11.46 16.96 2.33
C ALA A 123 -11.01 15.49 2.50
N VAL A 124 -10.30 14.92 1.52
CA VAL A 124 -9.86 13.53 1.55
C VAL A 124 -8.72 13.34 2.55
N ARG A 125 -8.90 12.42 3.50
CA ARG A 125 -7.86 12.00 4.45
C ARG A 125 -7.22 10.71 3.96
N PHE A 126 -5.90 10.66 3.95
CA PHE A 126 -5.13 9.46 3.63
C PHE A 126 -4.42 8.96 4.88
N ALA A 127 -4.44 7.64 5.09
CA ALA A 127 -3.72 6.95 6.14
C ALA A 127 -2.99 5.75 5.51
N TYR A 128 -1.73 5.52 5.88
CA TYR A 128 -0.89 4.49 5.29
C TYR A 128 -0.36 3.57 6.38
N LEU A 129 -0.44 2.25 6.20
CA LEU A 129 0.07 1.27 7.15
C LEU A 129 1.01 0.29 6.41
N PRO A 130 2.31 0.20 6.79
CA PRO A 130 3.24 -0.80 6.26
C PRO A 130 3.01 -2.18 6.88
N PRO A 131 3.73 -3.23 6.41
CA PRO A 131 3.61 -4.57 6.98
C PRO A 131 4.06 -4.60 8.46
N MET A 132 3.58 -5.58 9.23
CA MET A 132 3.99 -5.76 10.62
C MET A 132 5.36 -6.44 10.75
N SER A 133 6.22 -5.92 11.64
CA SER A 133 7.55 -6.48 11.95
C SER A 133 7.68 -7.03 13.39
N GLY A 134 6.62 -7.65 13.92
CA GLY A 134 6.54 -8.15 15.30
C GLY A 134 5.99 -7.11 16.28
N LEU A 135 6.18 -7.33 17.58
CA LEU A 135 5.72 -6.43 18.65
C LEU A 135 6.82 -6.18 19.68
N ALA A 136 6.97 -4.92 20.12
CA ALA A 136 7.88 -4.56 21.19
C ALA A 136 7.35 -5.05 22.56
N ALA A 137 8.28 -5.44 23.44
CA ALA A 137 7.95 -5.87 24.81
C ALA A 137 7.28 -4.75 25.62
N THR A 138 7.78 -3.52 25.48
CA THR A 138 7.19 -2.31 26.07
C THR A 138 6.91 -1.27 24.99
N GLU A 139 5.95 -0.39 25.24
CA GLU A 139 5.56 0.66 24.30
C GLU A 139 5.32 1.97 25.05
N THR A 140 6.16 2.98 24.83
CA THR A 140 5.96 4.32 25.39
C THR A 140 4.69 4.94 24.82
N ARG A 141 3.94 5.72 25.62
CA ARG A 141 2.82 6.51 25.10
C ARG A 141 3.33 7.61 24.17
N LEU A 142 2.76 7.67 22.98
CA LEU A 142 3.15 8.56 21.91
C LEU A 142 2.02 9.51 21.57
N ASP A 143 2.38 10.72 21.17
CA ASP A 143 1.44 11.62 20.52
C ASP A 143 1.16 11.18 19.08
N HIS A 144 0.01 11.60 18.56
CA HIS A 144 -0.45 11.25 17.22
C HIS A 144 0.60 11.48 16.12
N GLY A 145 1.35 12.59 16.19
CA GLY A 145 2.43 12.88 15.25
C GLY A 145 3.56 11.84 15.29
N ALA A 146 3.98 11.43 16.49
CA ALA A 146 5.04 10.44 16.67
C ALA A 146 4.60 9.03 16.24
N VAL A 147 3.33 8.68 16.43
CA VAL A 147 2.75 7.43 15.87
C VAL A 147 2.89 7.43 14.35
N ASN A 148 2.50 8.52 13.68
CA ASN A 148 2.59 8.59 12.22
C ASN A 148 4.03 8.51 11.71
N VAL A 149 5.00 9.10 12.41
CA VAL A 149 6.43 8.96 12.07
C VAL A 149 6.86 7.50 12.15
N ARG A 150 6.53 6.79 13.22
CA ARG A 150 6.84 5.35 13.35
C ARG A 150 6.20 4.50 12.26
N VAL A 151 4.95 4.79 11.92
CA VAL A 151 4.26 4.18 10.79
C VAL A 151 5.03 4.43 9.48
N GLY A 152 5.48 5.66 9.23
CA GLY A 152 6.35 5.99 8.09
C GLY A 152 7.66 5.21 8.06
N GLU A 153 8.29 5.03 9.21
CA GLU A 153 9.55 4.29 9.40
C GLU A 153 9.40 2.77 9.30
N GLY A 154 8.17 2.24 9.18
CA GLY A 154 7.94 0.79 9.21
C GLY A 154 7.97 0.18 10.62
N ARG A 155 7.99 1.00 11.67
CA ARG A 155 8.09 0.57 13.09
C ARG A 155 6.71 0.29 13.68
N THR A 156 5.97 -0.59 13.01
CA THR A 156 4.62 -1.03 13.41
C THR A 156 4.61 -1.81 14.73
N ALA A 157 5.76 -2.39 15.10
CA ALA A 157 5.95 -3.10 16.35
C ALA A 157 5.82 -2.22 17.61
N GLU A 158 5.92 -0.90 17.47
CA GLU A 158 5.98 0.07 18.58
C GLU A 158 4.75 0.99 18.65
N ILE A 159 3.65 0.62 17.98
CA ILE A 159 2.47 1.49 17.89
C ILE A 159 1.15 0.77 18.18
N LEU A 160 1.12 -0.56 18.32
CA LEU A 160 -0.13 -1.29 18.48
C LEU A 160 -0.86 -0.85 19.75
N ARG A 161 -0.17 -0.80 20.89
CA ARG A 161 -0.79 -0.42 22.17
C ARG A 161 -1.24 1.04 22.15
N ASN A 162 -0.48 1.92 21.49
CA ASN A 162 -0.84 3.32 21.25
C ASN A 162 -2.11 3.45 20.39
N LEU A 163 -2.23 2.66 19.34
CA LEU A 163 -3.42 2.66 18.48
C LEU A 163 -4.65 2.17 19.26
N CYS A 164 -4.52 1.05 19.98
CA CYS A 164 -5.59 0.53 20.85
C CYS A 164 -6.00 1.56 21.92
N TYR A 165 -5.03 2.16 22.60
CA TYR A 165 -5.27 3.20 23.60
C TYR A 165 -6.03 4.39 23.02
N ARG A 166 -5.62 4.86 21.83
CA ARG A 166 -6.30 5.96 21.15
C ARG A 166 -7.73 5.60 20.75
N VAL A 167 -7.95 4.40 20.19
CA VAL A 167 -9.31 3.95 19.84
C VAL A 167 -10.18 3.88 21.10
N ARG A 168 -9.65 3.35 22.21
CA ARG A 168 -10.36 3.27 23.49
C ARG A 168 -10.79 4.63 24.04
N GLU A 169 -9.90 5.63 23.95
CA GLU A 169 -10.11 6.99 24.44
C GLU A 169 -11.02 7.81 23.52
N ASP A 170 -10.74 7.81 22.22
CA ASP A 170 -11.43 8.68 21.25
C ASP A 170 -12.75 8.08 20.73
N ARG A 171 -12.84 6.74 20.66
CA ARG A 171 -13.95 6.01 20.03
C ARG A 171 -14.31 4.72 20.79
N PRO A 172 -14.88 4.82 22.00
CA PRO A 172 -15.17 3.67 22.85
C PRO A 172 -16.10 2.63 22.21
N ASP A 173 -17.04 3.06 21.35
CA ASP A 173 -17.93 2.15 20.64
C ASP A 173 -17.19 1.29 19.59
N ASP A 174 -16.23 1.89 18.88
CA ASP A 174 -15.39 1.14 17.92
C ASP A 174 -14.39 0.24 18.64
N TRP A 175 -13.93 0.63 19.83
CA TRP A 175 -13.17 -0.25 20.71
C TRP A 175 -13.97 -1.50 21.10
N ALA A 176 -15.23 -1.33 21.54
CA ALA A 176 -16.08 -2.46 21.90
C ALA A 176 -16.27 -3.44 20.72
N LYS A 177 -16.47 -2.93 19.50
CA LYS A 177 -16.54 -3.76 18.28
C LYS A 177 -15.22 -4.49 18.01
N LEU A 178 -14.07 -3.84 18.24
CA LEU A 178 -12.76 -4.48 18.09
C LEU A 178 -12.65 -5.66 19.07
N VAL A 179 -12.99 -5.45 20.34
CA VAL A 179 -12.94 -6.50 21.37
C VAL A 179 -13.85 -7.67 21.00
N GLU A 180 -15.11 -7.41 20.62
CA GLU A 180 -16.08 -8.43 20.21
C GLU A 180 -15.59 -9.24 19.01
N ARG A 181 -15.06 -8.57 17.98
CA ARG A 181 -14.53 -9.25 16.78
C ARG A 181 -13.30 -10.10 17.11
N ILE A 182 -12.41 -9.61 17.98
CA ILE A 182 -11.24 -10.39 18.41
C ILE A 182 -11.66 -11.62 19.21
N GLU A 183 -12.62 -11.48 20.11
CA GLU A 183 -13.19 -12.60 20.85
C GLU A 183 -13.83 -13.63 19.89
N SER A 184 -14.60 -13.19 18.90
CA SER A 184 -15.21 -14.08 17.91
C SER A 184 -14.19 -14.82 17.04
N LEU A 185 -13.05 -14.19 16.69
CA LEU A 185 -12.08 -14.75 15.74
C LEU A 185 -11.01 -15.62 16.41
N PHE A 186 -10.66 -15.31 17.65
CA PHE A 186 -9.55 -15.94 18.36
C PHE A 186 -9.96 -16.57 19.70
N GLY A 187 -11.17 -16.34 20.19
CA GLY A 187 -11.62 -16.85 21.49
C GLY A 187 -10.91 -16.20 22.67
N VAL A 188 -10.34 -15.01 22.49
CA VAL A 188 -9.61 -14.27 23.52
C VAL A 188 -10.35 -12.99 23.92
N THR A 189 -10.37 -12.68 25.21
CA THR A 189 -10.97 -11.44 25.71
C THR A 189 -9.86 -10.40 25.89
N LEU A 190 -9.94 -9.28 25.19
CA LEU A 190 -8.98 -8.19 25.33
C LEU A 190 -9.31 -7.34 26.57
N ASN A 191 -8.29 -7.00 27.34
CA ASN A 191 -8.42 -6.00 28.40
C ASN A 191 -8.17 -4.59 27.83
N ASP A 192 -8.76 -3.59 28.49
CA ASP A 192 -8.53 -2.20 28.13
C ASP A 192 -7.03 -1.84 28.26
N PRO A 193 -6.48 -1.08 27.29
CA PRO A 193 -5.12 -0.57 27.36
C PRO A 193 -4.99 0.42 28.52
N ARG A 194 -3.90 0.33 29.29
CA ARG A 194 -3.67 1.13 30.49
C ARG A 194 -2.40 1.97 30.34
N TYR A 195 -2.52 3.27 30.57
CA TYR A 195 -1.37 4.16 30.62
C TYR A 195 -0.74 4.16 32.01
N ILE A 196 0.53 3.73 32.09
CA ILE A 196 1.33 3.69 33.30
C ILE A 196 2.13 4.98 33.42
N VAL A 197 1.59 5.94 34.16
CA VAL A 197 2.14 7.31 34.28
C VAL A 197 3.59 7.32 34.74
N ASP A 198 3.95 6.48 35.73
CA ASP A 198 5.30 6.44 36.32
C ASP A 198 6.39 5.98 35.33
N ARG A 199 5.99 5.26 34.27
CA ARG A 199 6.90 4.75 33.23
C ARG A 199 6.71 5.46 31.89
N GLY A 200 5.61 6.17 31.71
CA GLY A 200 5.22 6.72 30.41
C GLY A 200 4.88 5.63 29.39
N GLU A 201 4.48 4.44 29.83
CA GLU A 201 4.26 3.27 28.99
C GLU A 201 2.77 2.91 28.89
N ILE A 202 2.39 2.21 27.81
CA ILE A 202 1.07 1.63 27.65
C ILE A 202 1.20 0.12 27.82
N GLU A 203 0.47 -0.42 28.77
CA GLU A 203 0.31 -1.85 28.96
C GLU A 203 -1.02 -2.32 28.36
N MET A 204 -1.01 -3.53 27.80
CA MET A 204 -2.22 -4.14 27.29
C MET A 204 -2.14 -5.66 27.46
N LYS A 205 -3.21 -6.23 28.00
CA LYS A 205 -3.30 -7.65 28.34
C LYS A 205 -4.51 -8.29 27.67
N TYR A 206 -4.54 -9.62 27.65
CA TYR A 206 -5.69 -10.40 27.21
C TYR A 206 -5.86 -11.63 28.08
N VAL A 207 -7.06 -12.21 28.06
CA VAL A 207 -7.40 -13.45 28.76
C VAL A 207 -7.63 -14.55 27.74
N GLU A 208 -6.92 -15.66 27.92
CA GLU A 208 -7.07 -16.89 27.13
C GLU A 208 -7.01 -18.10 28.07
N GLY A 209 -7.99 -19.00 27.97
CA GLY A 209 -8.03 -20.21 28.82
C GLY A 209 -8.03 -19.93 30.33
N GLY A 210 -8.48 -18.74 30.76
CA GLY A 210 -8.48 -18.31 32.16
C GLY A 210 -7.15 -17.72 32.66
N ALA A 211 -6.12 -17.63 31.82
CA ALA A 211 -4.86 -16.96 32.15
C ALA A 211 -4.85 -15.54 31.59
N GLU A 212 -4.38 -14.57 32.39
CA GLU A 212 -4.13 -13.21 31.92
C GLU A 212 -2.68 -13.09 31.41
N LEU A 213 -2.50 -12.69 30.15
CA LEU A 213 -1.23 -12.63 29.45
C LEU A 213 -1.00 -11.23 28.86
N ASP A 214 0.27 -10.82 28.73
CA ASP A 214 0.61 -9.60 28.00
C ASP A 214 0.39 -9.79 26.50
N ILE A 215 -0.05 -8.74 25.79
CA ILE A 215 -0.33 -8.82 24.35
C ILE A 215 0.88 -9.23 23.50
N SER A 216 2.11 -9.01 23.98
CA SER A 216 3.34 -9.51 23.35
C SER A 216 3.40 -11.03 23.26
N SER A 217 2.69 -11.74 24.15
CA SER A 217 2.60 -13.21 24.16
C SER A 217 1.58 -13.75 23.15
N ALA A 218 0.80 -12.89 22.51
CA ALA A 218 -0.19 -13.33 21.53
C ALA A 218 0.45 -13.81 20.22
N GLY A 219 -0.24 -14.73 19.54
CA GLY A 219 0.15 -15.17 18.20
C GLY A 219 0.14 -14.00 17.19
N ARG A 220 1.05 -14.05 16.21
CA ARG A 220 1.20 -12.98 15.20
C ARG A 220 -0.10 -12.65 14.46
N GLY A 221 -0.94 -13.65 14.22
CA GLY A 221 -2.25 -13.44 13.58
C GLY A 221 -3.18 -12.53 14.39
N LEU A 222 -3.21 -12.68 15.72
CA LEU A 222 -3.97 -11.80 16.62
C LEU A 222 -3.39 -10.38 16.54
N GLN A 223 -2.07 -10.25 16.73
CA GLN A 223 -1.38 -8.96 16.74
C GLN A 223 -1.61 -8.19 15.43
N GLN A 224 -1.46 -8.86 14.28
CA GLN A 224 -1.69 -8.28 12.97
C GLN A 224 -3.14 -7.83 12.79
N THR A 225 -4.10 -8.66 13.20
CA THR A 225 -5.53 -8.34 13.13
C THR A 225 -5.84 -7.12 13.98
N MET A 226 -5.33 -7.08 15.21
CA MET A 226 -5.49 -5.93 16.10
C MET A 226 -4.84 -4.67 15.53
N LEU A 227 -3.66 -4.75 14.93
CA LEU A 227 -2.99 -3.62 14.30
C LEU A 227 -3.84 -3.04 13.16
N LEU A 228 -4.30 -3.90 12.26
CA LEU A 228 -5.15 -3.49 11.14
C LEU A 228 -6.43 -2.81 11.66
N MET A 229 -7.17 -3.48 12.56
CA MET A 229 -8.43 -2.96 13.08
C MET A 229 -8.27 -1.67 13.87
N SER A 230 -7.30 -1.62 14.80
CA SER A 230 -7.05 -0.42 15.60
C SER A 230 -6.62 0.76 14.71
N TYR A 231 -5.83 0.50 13.66
CA TYR A 231 -5.45 1.52 12.70
C TYR A 231 -6.64 2.02 11.87
N MET A 232 -7.49 1.12 11.38
CA MET A 232 -8.71 1.45 10.63
C MET A 232 -9.68 2.27 11.49
N TYR A 233 -10.01 1.78 12.69
CA TYR A 233 -10.92 2.49 13.59
C TYR A 233 -10.36 3.80 14.07
N ALA A 234 -9.05 3.93 14.26
CA ALA A 234 -8.46 5.22 14.60
C ALA A 234 -8.53 6.23 13.44
N ASN A 235 -8.57 5.76 12.19
CA ASN A 235 -8.62 6.58 10.98
C ASN A 235 -9.96 6.47 10.22
N SER A 236 -11.07 6.30 10.94
CA SER A 236 -12.42 6.24 10.36
C SER A 236 -12.71 7.41 9.41
N GLY A 237 -13.29 7.12 8.24
CA GLY A 237 -13.58 8.08 7.17
C GLY A 237 -12.34 8.52 6.38
N ALA A 238 -11.35 7.65 6.19
CA ALA A 238 -10.13 7.91 5.43
C ALA A 238 -9.94 6.90 4.28
N VAL A 239 -9.08 7.25 3.34
CA VAL A 239 -8.51 6.34 2.35
C VAL A 239 -7.28 5.68 2.97
N LEU A 240 -7.38 4.38 3.23
CA LEU A 240 -6.37 3.56 3.87
C LEU A 240 -5.52 2.85 2.81
N LEU A 241 -4.22 3.11 2.85
CA LEU A 241 -3.22 2.47 2.01
C LEU A 241 -2.55 1.35 2.82
N LEU A 242 -2.82 0.09 2.48
CA LEU A 242 -2.26 -1.07 3.19
C LEU A 242 -1.18 -1.73 2.33
N ASP A 243 0.01 -1.94 2.90
CA ASP A 243 1.11 -2.64 2.22
C ASP A 243 1.21 -4.06 2.77
N GLU A 244 0.97 -5.06 1.92
CA GLU A 244 0.96 -6.49 2.23
C GLU A 244 0.27 -6.84 3.57
N PRO A 245 -1.02 -6.48 3.75
CA PRO A 245 -1.71 -6.70 5.02
C PRO A 245 -1.85 -8.18 5.39
N ASP A 246 -1.68 -9.05 4.41
CA ASP A 246 -1.75 -10.51 4.45
C ASP A 246 -0.37 -11.19 4.57
N ALA A 247 0.72 -10.43 4.57
CA ALA A 247 2.08 -10.97 4.64
C ALA A 247 2.29 -11.86 5.86
N HIS A 248 3.07 -12.93 5.66
CA HIS A 248 3.48 -13.87 6.71
C HIS A 248 2.31 -14.61 7.41
N LEU A 249 1.11 -14.57 6.85
CA LEU A 249 -0.03 -15.35 7.30
C LEU A 249 -0.21 -16.62 6.46
N GLU A 250 -0.72 -17.69 7.07
CA GLU A 250 -1.15 -18.90 6.36
C GLU A 250 -2.34 -18.61 5.43
N THR A 251 -2.48 -19.36 4.34
CA THR A 251 -3.51 -19.21 3.30
C THR A 251 -4.92 -18.99 3.85
N LEU A 252 -5.34 -19.77 4.87
CA LEU A 252 -6.66 -19.62 5.50
C LEU A 252 -6.81 -18.27 6.23
N ARG A 253 -5.74 -17.81 6.88
CA ARG A 253 -5.72 -16.52 7.60
C ARG A 253 -5.72 -15.35 6.63
N GLN A 254 -5.05 -15.45 5.47
CA GLN A 254 -5.09 -14.41 4.44
C GLN A 254 -6.54 -14.12 3.97
N ARG A 255 -7.33 -15.18 3.73
CA ARG A 255 -8.76 -15.05 3.38
C ARG A 255 -9.57 -14.38 4.49
N GLN A 256 -9.36 -14.78 5.74
CA GLN A 256 -10.02 -14.18 6.90
C GLN A 256 -9.64 -12.70 7.07
N THR A 257 -8.35 -12.38 6.90
CA THR A 257 -7.83 -11.01 6.97
C THR A 257 -8.47 -10.14 5.90
N TYR A 258 -8.60 -10.61 4.65
CA TYR A 258 -9.29 -9.87 3.61
C TYR A 258 -10.75 -9.56 3.97
N GLN A 259 -11.53 -10.55 4.42
CA GLN A 259 -12.92 -10.34 4.86
C GLN A 259 -13.01 -9.33 6.00
N LEU A 260 -12.14 -9.48 7.00
CA LEU A 260 -12.07 -8.57 8.15
C LEU A 260 -11.77 -7.13 7.75
N ILE A 261 -10.80 -6.94 6.85
CA ILE A 261 -10.41 -5.63 6.35
C ILE A 261 -11.59 -4.98 5.62
N THR A 262 -12.28 -5.72 4.74
CA THR A 262 -13.43 -5.21 3.99
C THR A 262 -14.60 -4.87 4.89
N ASP A 263 -14.89 -5.68 5.91
CA ASP A 263 -15.98 -5.40 6.86
C ASP A 263 -15.67 -4.20 7.75
N ALA A 264 -14.44 -4.11 8.28
CA ALA A 264 -14.02 -2.96 9.07
C ALA A 264 -13.97 -1.66 8.24
N ALA A 265 -13.65 -1.74 6.95
CA ALA A 265 -13.74 -0.61 6.03
C ALA A 265 -15.17 -0.06 5.94
N ARG A 266 -16.15 -0.95 5.78
CA ARG A 266 -17.59 -0.59 5.73
C ARG A 266 -18.04 0.05 7.04
N ASP A 267 -17.70 -0.57 8.17
CA ASP A 267 -18.07 -0.05 9.49
C ASP A 267 -17.50 1.35 9.76
N SER A 268 -16.25 1.57 9.32
CA SER A 268 -15.54 2.83 9.53
C SER A 268 -15.74 3.85 8.40
N SER A 269 -16.62 3.57 7.43
CA SER A 269 -16.82 4.41 6.24
C SER A 269 -15.50 4.79 5.55
N SER A 270 -14.56 3.84 5.50
CA SER A 270 -13.21 4.04 4.94
C SER A 270 -13.08 3.36 3.60
N GLN A 271 -12.27 3.93 2.71
CA GLN A 271 -11.87 3.30 1.45
C GLN A 271 -10.53 2.60 1.64
N ILE A 272 -10.33 1.42 1.05
CA ILE A 272 -9.07 0.68 1.15
C ILE A 272 -8.42 0.55 -0.22
N ILE A 273 -7.11 0.81 -0.26
CA ILE A 273 -6.23 0.50 -1.38
C ILE A 273 -5.10 -0.36 -0.81
N ALA A 274 -5.14 -1.66 -1.11
CA ALA A 274 -4.16 -2.61 -0.62
C ALA A 274 -3.20 -3.04 -1.74
N ALA A 275 -1.92 -3.17 -1.41
CA ALA A 275 -0.96 -3.93 -2.21
C ALA A 275 -0.83 -5.33 -1.60
N SER A 276 -0.93 -6.37 -2.42
CA SER A 276 -0.78 -7.75 -1.96
C SER A 276 -0.14 -8.60 -3.05
N HIS A 277 0.66 -9.56 -2.61
CA HIS A 277 1.19 -10.64 -3.45
C HIS A 277 0.44 -11.97 -3.23
N SER A 278 -0.57 -12.01 -2.35
CA SER A 278 -1.33 -13.22 -2.10
C SER A 278 -2.34 -13.49 -3.21
N GLU A 279 -2.17 -14.64 -3.85
CA GLU A 279 -3.16 -15.22 -4.76
C GLU A 279 -4.52 -15.38 -4.11
N VAL A 280 -4.56 -15.71 -2.82
CA VAL A 280 -5.82 -15.89 -2.08
C VAL A 280 -6.56 -14.57 -2.00
N VAL A 281 -5.87 -13.50 -1.63
CA VAL A 281 -6.46 -12.16 -1.52
C VAL A 281 -6.88 -11.65 -2.90
N LEU A 282 -6.05 -11.85 -3.94
CA LEU A 282 -6.38 -11.45 -5.30
C LEU A 282 -7.61 -12.20 -5.85
N ASN A 283 -7.71 -13.50 -5.59
CA ASN A 283 -8.89 -14.31 -5.96
C ASN A 283 -10.17 -13.83 -5.27
N GLU A 284 -10.10 -13.56 -3.97
CA GLU A 284 -11.25 -13.05 -3.21
C GLU A 284 -11.68 -11.65 -3.70
N ALA A 285 -10.71 -10.80 -4.05
CA ALA A 285 -10.96 -9.45 -4.55
C ALA A 285 -11.50 -9.42 -5.97
N ALA A 286 -11.00 -10.26 -6.88
CA ALA A 286 -11.34 -10.20 -8.30
C ALA A 286 -12.84 -10.36 -8.62
N GLY A 287 -13.59 -11.06 -7.75
CA GLY A 287 -15.03 -11.23 -7.90
C GLY A 287 -15.89 -10.14 -7.27
N ARG A 288 -15.31 -9.23 -6.47
CA ARG A 288 -16.06 -8.32 -5.58
C ARG A 288 -15.58 -6.88 -5.58
N ASP A 289 -14.30 -6.67 -5.82
CA ASP A 289 -13.60 -5.38 -5.75
C ASP A 289 -12.76 -5.14 -7.03
N THR A 290 -12.20 -3.94 -7.16
CA THR A 290 -11.32 -3.59 -8.28
C THR A 290 -9.90 -4.09 -8.05
N VAL A 291 -9.38 -4.87 -9.00
CA VAL A 291 -8.00 -5.38 -8.99
C VAL A 291 -7.19 -4.75 -10.13
N VAL A 292 -6.02 -4.22 -9.78
CA VAL A 292 -5.09 -3.59 -10.73
C VAL A 292 -3.79 -4.39 -10.77
N ALA A 293 -3.47 -4.95 -11.93
CA ALA A 293 -2.17 -5.59 -12.18
C ALA A 293 -1.11 -4.54 -12.51
N PHE A 294 0.11 -4.76 -12.01
CA PHE A 294 1.30 -3.95 -12.29
C PHE A 294 2.38 -4.69 -13.09
N VAL A 295 1.99 -5.76 -13.81
CA VAL A 295 2.89 -6.39 -14.77
C VAL A 295 2.69 -5.71 -16.13
N GLY A 296 3.80 -5.53 -16.85
CA GLY A 296 3.81 -4.69 -18.06
C GLY A 296 3.32 -3.27 -17.79
N THR A 297 2.24 -2.88 -18.47
CA THR A 297 1.55 -1.61 -18.26
C THR A 297 0.44 -1.78 -17.23
N PRO A 298 0.35 -0.91 -16.20
CA PRO A 298 -0.71 -1.02 -15.20
C PRO A 298 -2.10 -1.06 -15.84
N HIS A 299 -2.87 -2.09 -15.51
CA HIS A 299 -4.19 -2.30 -16.10
C HIS A 299 -5.16 -2.93 -15.09
N ARG A 300 -6.44 -2.59 -15.26
CA ARG A 300 -7.55 -3.18 -14.52
C ARG A 300 -7.80 -4.59 -15.01
N ILE A 301 -7.91 -5.53 -14.08
CA ILE A 301 -8.17 -6.95 -14.39
C ILE A 301 -9.68 -7.21 -14.45
N ASP A 302 -10.48 -6.41 -13.75
CA ASP A 302 -11.94 -6.51 -13.67
C ASP A 302 -12.66 -6.20 -15.00
N ASP A 303 -12.05 -5.37 -15.86
CA ASP A 303 -12.62 -4.95 -17.15
C ASP A 303 -12.45 -5.97 -18.30
N ARG A 304 -11.64 -7.03 -18.12
CA ARG A 304 -11.39 -8.03 -19.17
C ARG A 304 -12.15 -9.33 -18.92
N ALA A 305 -13.43 -9.30 -19.29
CA ALA A 305 -14.28 -10.45 -19.63
C ALA A 305 -14.46 -11.57 -18.58
N SER A 306 -15.72 -11.93 -18.37
CA SER A 306 -16.19 -13.14 -17.68
C SER A 306 -15.50 -14.45 -18.10
N GLN A 307 -14.77 -14.48 -19.22
CA GLN A 307 -13.92 -15.60 -19.65
C GLN A 307 -12.54 -15.63 -18.96
N VAL A 308 -11.88 -14.49 -18.73
CA VAL A 308 -10.60 -14.45 -18.00
C VAL A 308 -10.85 -14.74 -16.53
N LEU A 309 -11.91 -14.19 -15.92
CA LEU A 309 -12.31 -14.55 -14.55
C LEU A 309 -12.75 -16.02 -14.41
N LYS A 310 -13.42 -16.62 -15.42
CA LYS A 310 -13.69 -18.07 -15.45
C LYS A 310 -12.41 -18.89 -15.56
N SER A 311 -11.49 -18.45 -16.42
CA SER A 311 -10.19 -19.10 -16.61
C SER A 311 -9.30 -18.92 -15.38
N LEU A 312 -9.42 -17.81 -14.64
CA LEU A 312 -8.68 -17.52 -13.41
C LEU A 312 -9.22 -18.30 -12.20
N ASN A 313 -10.52 -18.63 -12.20
CA ASN A 313 -11.09 -19.59 -11.24
C ASN A 313 -10.59 -21.03 -11.51
N GLU A 314 -10.23 -21.35 -12.77
CA GLU A 314 -9.68 -22.65 -13.16
C GLU A 314 -8.14 -22.69 -13.09
N ILE A 315 -7.47 -21.53 -13.21
CA ILE A 315 -6.02 -21.34 -13.28
C ILE A 315 -5.66 -20.18 -12.35
N GLY A 316 -4.93 -20.42 -11.26
CA GLY A 316 -4.63 -19.40 -10.26
C GLY A 316 -3.98 -18.11 -10.81
N PHE A 317 -4.18 -16.98 -10.13
CA PHE A 317 -3.63 -15.66 -10.52
C PHE A 317 -2.10 -15.66 -10.68
N ASP A 318 -1.40 -16.51 -9.95
CA ASP A 318 0.03 -16.77 -10.06
C ASP A 318 0.46 -17.27 -11.43
N HIS A 319 -0.35 -18.11 -12.07
CA HIS A 319 -0.07 -18.57 -13.42
C HIS A 319 -0.17 -17.43 -14.43
N TYR A 320 -1.20 -16.58 -14.31
CA TYR A 320 -1.36 -15.39 -15.16
C TYR A 320 -0.21 -14.40 -14.94
N LEU A 321 0.14 -14.15 -13.68
CA LEU A 321 1.25 -13.27 -13.30
C LEU A 321 2.59 -13.77 -13.85
N GLN A 322 2.83 -15.09 -13.77
CA GLN A 322 4.01 -15.71 -14.36
C GLN A 322 4.01 -15.62 -15.88
N ALA A 323 2.87 -15.87 -16.53
CA ALA A 323 2.73 -15.75 -17.98
C ALA A 323 3.08 -14.33 -18.45
N GLU A 324 2.62 -13.31 -17.73
CA GLU A 324 2.83 -11.92 -18.11
C GLU A 324 4.28 -11.46 -17.86
N GLN A 325 4.93 -12.00 -16.83
CA GLN A 325 6.35 -11.72 -16.52
C GLN A 325 7.31 -12.44 -17.47
N GLN A 326 7.08 -13.73 -17.72
CA GLN A 326 8.00 -14.60 -18.46
C GLN A 326 7.66 -14.69 -19.96
N GLY A 327 6.43 -14.36 -20.34
CA GLY A 327 5.88 -14.58 -21.69
C GLY A 327 5.41 -16.01 -21.96
N TRP A 328 5.57 -16.92 -21.00
CA TRP A 328 5.19 -18.34 -21.12
C TRP A 328 4.93 -18.96 -19.74
N VAL A 329 4.22 -20.08 -19.72
CA VAL A 329 3.98 -20.90 -18.52
C VAL A 329 4.20 -22.36 -18.87
N LEU A 330 4.93 -23.09 -18.01
CA LEU A 330 5.18 -24.52 -18.18
C LEU A 330 4.34 -25.32 -17.19
N TYR A 331 3.44 -26.15 -17.72
CA TYR A 331 2.63 -27.09 -16.95
C TYR A 331 3.23 -28.48 -17.00
N LEU A 332 3.38 -29.11 -15.84
CA LEU A 332 3.84 -30.48 -15.68
C LEU A 332 2.75 -31.32 -15.01
N VAL A 333 2.59 -32.56 -15.45
CA VAL A 333 1.52 -33.45 -14.96
C VAL A 333 1.78 -33.88 -13.52
N GLY A 334 3.04 -34.12 -13.14
CA GLY A 334 3.40 -34.54 -11.80
C GLY A 334 4.80 -34.10 -11.35
N SER A 335 5.03 -34.23 -10.04
CA SER A 335 6.33 -33.92 -9.43
C SER A 335 7.44 -34.85 -9.93
N THR A 336 7.08 -36.06 -10.35
CA THR A 336 7.99 -37.01 -11.00
C THR A 336 8.51 -36.49 -12.33
N ASP A 337 7.65 -35.86 -13.15
CA ASP A 337 8.05 -35.31 -14.45
C ASP A 337 9.04 -34.17 -14.28
N LEU A 338 8.81 -33.29 -13.30
CA LEU A 338 9.75 -32.24 -12.94
C LEU A 338 11.12 -32.81 -12.58
N PHE A 339 11.14 -33.84 -11.72
CA PHE A 339 12.39 -34.48 -11.31
C PHE A 339 13.14 -35.08 -12.50
N VAL A 340 12.45 -35.82 -13.36
CA VAL A 340 13.03 -36.48 -14.54
C VAL A 340 13.54 -35.44 -15.54
N LEU A 341 12.74 -34.44 -15.89
CA LEU A 341 13.11 -33.39 -16.85
C LEU A 341 14.30 -32.58 -16.35
N ARG A 342 14.36 -32.27 -15.04
CA ARG A 342 15.48 -31.53 -14.46
C ARG A 342 16.76 -32.37 -14.45
N ALA A 343 16.68 -33.65 -14.10
CA ALA A 343 17.81 -34.57 -14.14
C ALA A 343 18.33 -34.76 -15.59
N MET A 344 17.41 -34.84 -16.56
CA MET A 344 17.74 -34.94 -17.98
C MET A 344 18.41 -33.66 -18.49
N ALA A 345 17.86 -32.48 -18.18
CA ALA A 345 18.43 -31.20 -18.57
C ALA A 345 19.86 -31.00 -18.02
N LEU A 346 20.10 -31.37 -16.76
CA LEU A 346 21.43 -31.34 -16.15
C LEU A 346 22.41 -32.30 -16.86
N ARG A 347 21.98 -33.53 -17.13
CA ARG A 347 22.83 -34.55 -17.76
C ARG A 347 23.17 -34.23 -19.22
N LEU A 348 22.28 -33.53 -19.92
CA LEU A 348 22.46 -33.09 -21.30
C LEU A 348 23.15 -31.72 -21.41
N GLY A 349 23.44 -31.04 -20.29
CA GLY A 349 24.06 -29.71 -20.28
C GLY A 349 23.16 -28.59 -20.84
N HIS A 350 21.84 -28.73 -20.76
CA HIS A 350 20.88 -27.79 -21.33
C HIS A 350 20.48 -26.71 -20.31
N GLU A 351 21.34 -25.70 -20.14
CA GLU A 351 21.20 -24.66 -19.12
C GLU A 351 19.85 -23.91 -19.18
N SER A 352 19.37 -23.57 -20.38
CA SER A 352 18.08 -22.89 -20.55
C SER A 352 16.88 -23.74 -20.13
N ALA A 353 16.99 -25.08 -20.22
CA ALA A 353 15.93 -25.97 -19.74
C ALA A 353 15.98 -26.09 -18.21
N VAL A 354 17.18 -26.08 -17.62
CA VAL A 354 17.34 -26.04 -16.16
C VAL A 354 16.73 -24.76 -15.60
N GLU A 355 16.94 -23.62 -16.26
CA GLU A 355 16.35 -22.33 -15.89
C GLU A 355 14.82 -22.35 -16.02
N ALA A 356 14.28 -22.82 -17.15
CA ALA A 356 12.84 -22.92 -17.35
C ALA A 356 12.14 -23.85 -16.32
N LEU A 357 12.82 -24.93 -15.91
CA LEU A 357 12.32 -25.89 -14.91
C LEU A 357 12.46 -25.39 -13.46
N GLN A 358 12.91 -24.16 -13.21
CA GLN A 358 12.92 -23.58 -11.86
C GLN A 358 11.54 -23.14 -11.37
N ARG A 359 10.62 -22.82 -12.29
CA ARG A 359 9.29 -22.28 -11.98
C ARG A 359 8.15 -22.94 -12.78
N PRO A 360 8.00 -24.28 -12.79
CA PRO A 360 6.87 -24.92 -13.44
C PRO A 360 5.65 -24.96 -12.50
N PHE A 361 4.46 -25.04 -13.08
CA PHE A 361 3.26 -25.44 -12.34
C PHE A 361 3.05 -26.94 -12.49
N VAL A 362 3.02 -27.64 -11.35
CA VAL A 362 2.76 -29.09 -11.32
C VAL A 362 1.28 -29.29 -11.02
N ALA A 363 0.50 -29.72 -12.02
CA ALA A 363 -0.94 -29.93 -11.90
C ALA A 363 -1.30 -31.36 -12.32
N ALA A 364 -1.85 -32.14 -11.38
CA ALA A 364 -2.26 -33.54 -11.60
C ALA A 364 -3.51 -33.71 -12.50
N SER A 365 -3.87 -32.73 -13.32
CA SER A 365 -5.13 -32.67 -14.07
C SER A 365 -4.89 -32.58 -15.58
N HIS A 366 -5.62 -33.41 -16.34
CA HIS A 366 -5.58 -33.57 -17.80
C HIS A 366 -6.07 -32.36 -18.62
N ARG A 367 -5.73 -31.11 -18.26
CA ARG A 367 -6.22 -29.95 -19.01
C ARG A 367 -5.12 -28.92 -19.23
N VAL A 368 -4.55 -28.97 -20.43
CA VAL A 368 -3.72 -27.91 -20.99
C VAL A 368 -4.66 -26.81 -21.47
N VAL A 369 -4.61 -25.64 -20.86
CA VAL A 369 -5.29 -24.43 -21.35
C VAL A 369 -4.20 -23.51 -21.89
N GLU A 370 -4.29 -23.19 -23.17
CA GLU A 370 -3.40 -22.23 -23.82
C GLU A 370 -3.88 -20.82 -23.47
N ILE A 371 -3.03 -20.06 -22.76
CA ILE A 371 -3.31 -18.67 -22.40
C ILE A 371 -2.64 -17.79 -23.47
N GLU A 372 -3.40 -17.35 -24.47
CA GLU A 372 -2.95 -16.29 -25.39
C GLU A 372 -2.97 -14.94 -24.66
N VAL A 373 -1.79 -14.45 -24.28
CA VAL A 373 -1.61 -13.06 -23.85
C VAL A 373 -1.46 -12.23 -25.12
N GLY A 374 -2.49 -11.44 -25.45
CA GLY A 374 -2.56 -10.68 -26.70
C GLY A 374 -1.31 -9.86 -27.03
N ASP A 375 -1.01 -9.81 -28.34
CA ASP A 375 0.19 -9.30 -28.99
C ASP A 375 0.94 -8.17 -28.26
N ARG A 376 2.12 -8.51 -27.72
CA ARG A 376 3.22 -7.56 -27.63
C ARG A 376 3.72 -7.29 -29.05
N VAL A 377 3.23 -6.19 -29.64
CA VAL A 377 3.91 -5.58 -30.80
C VAL A 377 5.31 -5.18 -30.34
N HIS A 378 6.29 -6.04 -30.57
CA HIS A 378 7.69 -5.67 -30.56
C HIS A 378 7.92 -4.65 -31.68
N ARG A 379 8.14 -3.39 -31.28
CA ARG A 379 8.98 -2.44 -32.00
C ARG A 379 9.83 -1.64 -31.03
#